data_AF-A0A7S2LNH3-F1
#
_entry.id   AF-A0A7S2LNH3-F1
#
_cell.length_a   1.000
_cell.length_b   1.000
_cell.length_c   1.000
_cell.angle_alpha   90.00
_cell.angle_beta   90.00
_cell.angle_gamma   90.00
#
_symmetry.space_group_name_H-M   'P 1'
#
loop_
_entity.id
_entity.type
_entity.pdbx_description
1 polymer ?
#
loop_
_entity_poly.entity_id
_entity_poly.type
_entity_poly.pdbx_seq_one_letter_code
_entity_poly.pdbx_strand_id
1 'polypeptide(L)'
;MKRSCHCIQSKQWTASASLLLLWCTVAAVSIFYPTAAFINTEMMMLRVVSRRSSYTHHLSRSTYAPTIFSTRQSSSSPSHSEAASAQVATLLDPYEILRDLKFDKIPLPNKLSPTSLESFTKCHQAFFFQYILKLKPDPPMTPELARGIICHKALEDVFELAPPQRTLVNLQNLFRKEWSSLRGDRESNNSVTQTKEYNAESYDSLFRIVNDHDDDDDVLSNESSPFDINAEIDWGQSSLQLLKNYYELEDPRNVTPLMREMWVNAKFPTEDDSFIVRGKIDRIDLISSNSGAILSIIDYKTGKKPHFKYATATNERIGNEQFWKMKVYALILWKMILQTETLEQRQRQESEEVGKTVDYRYGLSWELRQKLLQSLGYENEQQAPKWTELLTLESLRLMYLTSHLDDMAANYDTPPDAPVGEAKCLDFSLNEFMSVLDQTENEVISIQKQIKELVDMQDPKAWHHCNWKYCNCHEMRDR
;
A
#
# COMPACT_ATOMS: atom_id res chain seq x y z
N MET A 1 -36.68 -65.72 -1.19
CA MET A 1 -35.93 -65.99 -2.44
C MET A 1 -34.45 -65.89 -2.08
N LYS A 2 -33.73 -67.01 -1.90
CA LYS A 2 -32.72 -67.57 -2.84
C LYS A 2 -31.79 -66.46 -3.38
N ARG A 3 -30.46 -66.44 -3.24
CA ARG A 3 -29.44 -67.49 -3.03
C ARG A 3 -28.08 -66.83 -2.70
N SER A 4 -27.26 -67.60 -2.00
CA SER A 4 -25.86 -67.44 -1.64
C SER A 4 -24.86 -67.51 -2.80
N CYS A 5 -23.62 -67.03 -2.59
CA CYS A 5 -22.31 -67.70 -2.87
C CYS A 5 -21.14 -66.70 -2.68
N HIS A 6 -20.25 -66.88 -1.68
CA HIS A 6 -18.94 -67.58 -1.71
C HIS A 6 -17.80 -66.77 -2.38
N CYS A 7 -16.81 -66.29 -1.62
CA CYS A 7 -15.57 -66.96 -1.15
C CYS A 7 -14.43 -66.80 -2.18
N ILE A 8 -13.29 -66.17 -1.87
CA ILE A 8 -11.96 -66.77 -1.53
C ILE A 8 -11.01 -65.56 -1.31
N GLN A 9 -10.42 -65.29 -0.13
CA GLN A 9 -9.23 -65.85 0.55
C GLN A 9 -7.82 -65.57 -0.05
N SER A 10 -6.92 -65.17 0.88
CA SER A 10 -5.44 -65.21 0.86
C SER A 10 -4.73 -63.99 0.21
N LYS A 11 -3.62 -63.42 0.71
CA LYS A 11 -2.56 -63.90 1.61
C LYS A 11 -1.76 -62.70 2.18
N GLN A 12 -1.28 -62.83 3.42
CA GLN A 12 -0.24 -62.00 4.05
C GLN A 12 1.11 -62.14 3.31
N TRP A 13 1.94 -61.09 3.31
CA TRP A 13 3.39 -61.19 3.53
C TRP A 13 3.91 -59.94 4.25
N THR A 14 4.69 -60.21 5.29
CA THR A 14 5.40 -59.33 6.21
C THR A 14 6.81 -58.99 5.70
N ALA A 15 7.42 -58.02 6.38
CA ALA A 15 8.86 -57.74 6.53
C ALA A 15 9.49 -56.81 5.48
N SER A 16 10.49 -55.97 5.74
CA SER A 16 11.12 -55.33 6.90
C SER A 16 12.48 -54.82 6.36
N ALA A 17 12.98 -53.70 6.90
CA ALA A 17 14.42 -53.35 6.97
C ALA A 17 15.11 -52.97 5.64
N SER A 18 16.11 -52.10 5.52
CA SER A 18 16.87 -51.24 6.44
C SER A 18 18.01 -50.59 5.63
N LEU A 19 18.49 -49.40 6.05
CA LEU A 19 19.91 -48.93 6.01
C LEU A 19 20.60 -48.74 4.63
N LEU A 20 21.60 -47.86 4.39
CA LEU A 20 22.27 -46.72 5.04
C LEU A 20 23.32 -46.21 4.00
N LEU A 21 23.78 -44.95 4.18
CA LEU A 21 25.09 -44.36 3.78
C LEU A 21 25.32 -43.98 2.31
N LEU A 22 25.47 -42.68 1.98
CA LEU A 22 26.58 -41.71 2.18
C LEU A 22 27.51 -41.69 0.95
N TRP A 23 27.89 -40.50 0.47
CA TRP A 23 29.28 -40.08 0.20
C TRP A 23 29.29 -38.61 -0.28
N CYS A 24 29.96 -37.77 0.51
CA CYS A 24 30.37 -36.40 0.18
C CYS A 24 31.60 -36.41 -0.74
N THR A 25 31.75 -35.41 -1.61
CA THR A 25 33.07 -34.87 -1.95
C THR A 25 33.01 -33.34 -2.05
N VAL A 26 33.98 -32.72 -1.38
CA VAL A 26 34.26 -31.28 -1.26
C VAL A 26 35.27 -30.91 -2.33
N ALA A 27 35.12 -29.74 -2.97
CA ALA A 27 36.22 -29.07 -3.66
C ALA A 27 36.19 -27.57 -3.37
N ALA A 28 37.23 -27.11 -2.67
CA ALA A 28 37.49 -25.74 -2.30
C ALA A 28 38.24 -25.00 -3.43
N VAL A 29 37.90 -23.73 -3.66
CA VAL A 29 38.78 -22.78 -4.36
C VAL A 29 38.69 -21.43 -3.65
N SER A 30 39.79 -21.05 -3.01
CA SER A 30 40.09 -19.73 -2.45
C SER A 30 40.42 -18.74 -3.57
N ILE A 31 40.17 -17.42 -3.38
CA ILE A 31 41.05 -16.29 -3.78
C ILE A 31 40.49 -14.93 -3.30
N PHE A 32 41.28 -14.28 -2.45
CA PHE A 32 41.57 -12.84 -2.21
C PHE A 32 40.50 -11.73 -2.21
N TYR A 33 40.40 -11.05 -1.06
CA TYR A 33 39.93 -9.67 -0.88
C TYR A 33 41.10 -8.67 -0.92
N PRO A 34 40.84 -7.39 -1.26
CA PRO A 34 41.58 -6.27 -0.70
C PRO A 34 40.69 -5.31 0.11
N THR A 35 41.33 -4.80 1.17
CA THR A 35 40.89 -3.83 2.18
C THR A 35 41.05 -2.37 1.75
N ALA A 36 40.13 -1.49 2.16
CA ALA A 36 40.37 -0.04 2.39
C ALA A 36 39.19 0.51 3.24
N ALA A 37 39.37 0.88 4.52
CA ALA A 37 40.00 2.09 5.08
C ALA A 37 38.98 3.22 5.36
N PHE A 38 38.85 3.51 6.66
CA PHE A 38 38.14 4.60 7.34
C PHE A 38 38.48 6.00 6.83
N ILE A 39 37.52 6.94 6.82
CA ILE A 39 37.68 8.34 7.30
C ILE A 39 36.35 8.87 7.90
N ASN A 40 36.42 9.27 9.18
CA ASN A 40 35.47 10.15 9.89
C ASN A 40 35.76 11.62 9.51
N THR A 41 34.74 12.46 9.32
CA THR A 41 34.89 13.90 9.59
C THR A 41 33.56 14.57 9.96
N GLU A 42 33.61 15.33 11.06
CA GLU A 42 32.58 16.19 11.61
C GLU A 42 32.37 17.52 10.84
N MET A 43 31.12 17.99 10.86
CA MET A 43 30.66 19.34 11.26
C MET A 43 31.39 20.61 10.75
N MET A 44 30.67 21.45 9.99
CA MET A 44 30.81 22.92 10.10
C MET A 44 29.55 23.66 9.62
N MET A 45 28.93 24.40 10.55
CA MET A 45 27.95 25.46 10.26
C MET A 45 28.65 26.67 9.65
N LEU A 46 28.06 27.26 8.60
CA LEU A 46 28.34 28.64 8.22
C LEU A 46 27.04 29.42 7.95
N ARG A 47 26.81 30.42 8.80
CA ARG A 47 25.84 31.52 8.61
C ARG A 47 26.30 32.38 7.43
N VAL A 48 25.40 32.70 6.51
CA VAL A 48 25.61 33.78 5.54
C VAL A 48 24.57 34.87 5.77
N VAL A 49 25.09 36.04 6.16
CA VAL A 49 24.42 37.33 6.23
C VAL A 49 24.57 38.01 4.87
N SER A 50 23.48 38.52 4.29
CA SER A 50 23.54 39.45 3.14
C SER A 50 22.20 40.21 3.04
N ARG A 51 22.09 41.35 3.72
CA ARG A 51 22.09 42.73 3.17
C ARG A 51 20.96 43.05 2.18
N ARG A 52 19.99 43.80 2.71
CA ARG A 52 18.98 44.59 2.00
C ARG A 52 19.64 45.61 1.05
N SER A 53 19.10 45.73 -0.15
CA SER A 53 19.19 46.95 -0.97
C SER A 53 17.79 47.35 -1.39
N SER A 54 17.37 48.51 -0.91
CA SER A 54 16.14 49.21 -1.28
C SER A 54 16.31 49.86 -2.65
N TYR A 55 15.33 49.70 -3.53
CA TYR A 55 15.12 50.62 -4.64
C TYR A 55 13.65 51.04 -4.66
N THR A 56 13.46 52.30 -4.32
CA THR A 56 12.23 53.08 -4.45
C THR A 56 12.12 53.63 -5.86
N HIS A 57 11.01 53.39 -6.55
CA HIS A 57 10.57 54.28 -7.63
C HIS A 57 9.11 54.68 -7.39
N HIS A 58 8.95 55.92 -6.95
CA HIS A 58 7.73 56.70 -7.08
C HIS A 58 7.46 56.96 -8.57
N LEU A 59 6.28 56.62 -9.07
CA LEU A 59 5.62 57.40 -10.12
C LEU A 59 4.11 57.45 -9.88
N SER A 60 3.58 58.61 -10.20
CA SER A 60 2.34 59.23 -9.74
C SER A 60 1.12 58.91 -10.59
N ARG A 61 -0.01 58.69 -9.91
CA ARG A 61 -1.37 59.20 -10.16
C ARG A 61 -1.72 59.65 -11.59
N SER A 62 -2.69 58.99 -12.22
CA SER A 62 -3.63 59.65 -13.13
C SER A 62 -4.98 58.94 -13.12
N THR A 63 -5.99 59.67 -12.66
CA THR A 63 -7.42 59.40 -12.72
C THR A 63 -7.96 59.68 -14.12
N TYR A 64 -8.64 58.74 -14.79
CA TYR A 64 -9.72 59.06 -15.75
C TYR A 64 -10.60 57.82 -16.00
N ALA A 65 -11.88 57.92 -15.67
CA ALA A 65 -12.95 57.13 -16.27
C ALA A 65 -13.33 57.77 -17.62
N PRO A 66 -13.87 56.99 -18.57
CA PRO A 66 -15.28 57.22 -18.87
C PRO A 66 -16.09 55.97 -19.24
N THR A 67 -17.37 56.07 -18.94
CA THR A 67 -18.48 55.23 -19.37
C THR A 67 -18.89 55.62 -20.80
N ILE A 68 -19.01 54.66 -21.74
CA ILE A 68 -19.83 54.83 -22.96
C ILE A 68 -20.56 53.52 -23.31
N PHE A 69 -21.84 53.71 -23.62
CA PHE A 69 -22.90 52.76 -24.00
C PHE A 69 -22.81 52.27 -25.46
N SER A 70 -23.50 51.15 -25.73
CA SER A 70 -24.08 50.73 -27.03
C SER A 70 -23.07 50.21 -28.07
N THR A 71 -23.27 49.07 -28.75
CA THR A 71 -24.44 48.78 -29.59
C THR A 71 -24.45 47.31 -30.00
N ARG A 72 -25.63 46.70 -29.96
CA ARG A 72 -25.97 45.39 -30.50
C ARG A 72 -25.99 45.49 -32.03
N GLN A 73 -25.12 44.75 -32.73
CA GLN A 73 -25.28 44.49 -34.16
C GLN A 73 -25.15 42.99 -34.45
N SER A 74 -26.30 42.44 -34.82
CA SER A 74 -26.47 41.18 -35.54
C SER A 74 -25.97 41.34 -36.97
N SER A 75 -25.07 40.47 -37.40
CA SER A 75 -24.88 40.21 -38.83
C SER A 75 -24.56 38.74 -39.07
N SER A 76 -25.33 38.20 -39.99
CA SER A 76 -25.41 36.84 -40.53
C SER A 76 -24.11 36.25 -41.07
N SER A 77 -24.04 34.93 -40.98
CA SER A 77 -23.02 33.99 -41.48
C SER A 77 -22.56 34.20 -42.93
N PRO A 78 -21.40 33.61 -43.27
CA PRO A 78 -21.41 32.61 -44.33
C PRO A 78 -20.74 31.30 -43.90
N SER A 79 -21.35 30.22 -44.37
CA SER A 79 -20.90 28.83 -44.27
C SER A 79 -19.55 28.62 -44.95
N HIS A 80 -18.57 28.14 -44.20
CA HIS A 80 -17.51 27.30 -44.74
C HIS A 80 -17.36 26.06 -43.85
N SER A 81 -17.74 24.93 -44.45
CA SER A 81 -17.29 23.59 -44.10
C SER A 81 -15.77 23.52 -44.05
N GLU A 82 -15.26 22.63 -43.21
CA GLU A 82 -13.84 22.26 -42.99
C GLU A 82 -13.11 23.04 -41.89
N ALA A 83 -13.29 22.58 -40.65
CA ALA A 83 -12.20 22.25 -39.72
C ALA A 83 -12.77 21.88 -38.34
N ALA A 84 -13.55 20.80 -38.27
CA ALA A 84 -13.70 20.05 -37.02
C ALA A 84 -12.43 19.20 -36.83
N SER A 85 -11.29 19.87 -36.68
CA SER A 85 -10.10 19.25 -36.10
C SER A 85 -10.37 19.21 -34.61
N ALA A 86 -10.77 18.04 -34.12
CA ALA A 86 -10.78 17.71 -32.70
C ALA A 86 -9.54 18.33 -32.05
N GLN A 87 -9.76 19.17 -31.04
CA GLN A 87 -8.73 19.49 -30.06
C GLN A 87 -8.35 18.14 -29.44
N VAL A 88 -7.35 17.48 -30.01
CA VAL A 88 -6.60 16.45 -29.32
C VAL A 88 -6.02 17.20 -28.14
N ALA A 89 -6.61 17.01 -26.95
CA ALA A 89 -6.01 17.44 -25.70
C ALA A 89 -4.53 17.09 -25.80
N THR A 90 -3.65 18.08 -25.75
CA THR A 90 -2.21 17.88 -25.77
C THR A 90 -1.87 17.14 -24.49
N LEU A 91 -1.97 15.81 -24.57
CA LEU A 91 -1.50 14.87 -23.59
C LEU A 91 -0.07 15.26 -23.26
N LEU A 92 0.27 15.40 -21.97
CA LEU A 92 1.66 15.64 -21.54
C LEU A 92 2.64 14.82 -22.36
N ASP A 93 3.61 15.47 -22.99
CA ASP A 93 4.71 14.75 -23.62
C ASP A 93 5.58 14.16 -22.50
N PRO A 94 5.67 12.83 -22.37
CA PRO A 94 6.46 12.20 -21.31
C PRO A 94 7.94 12.61 -21.32
N TYR A 95 8.47 13.07 -22.47
CA TYR A 95 9.83 13.60 -22.58
C TYR A 95 9.99 14.98 -21.95
N GLU A 96 8.94 15.80 -21.90
CA GLU A 96 8.94 17.08 -21.18
C GLU A 96 8.97 16.83 -19.68
N ILE A 97 8.11 15.91 -19.18
CA ILE A 97 8.09 15.53 -17.76
C ILE A 97 9.46 15.02 -17.29
N LEU A 98 10.11 14.13 -18.06
CA LEU A 98 11.43 13.61 -17.69
C LEU A 98 12.51 14.70 -17.65
N ARG A 99 12.43 15.68 -18.57
CA ARG A 99 13.34 16.81 -18.61
C ARG A 99 13.17 17.71 -17.38
N ASP A 100 11.93 17.98 -16.99
CA ASP A 100 11.61 18.79 -15.81
C ASP A 100 12.04 18.10 -14.52
N LEU A 101 11.90 16.78 -14.46
CA LEU A 101 12.38 15.94 -13.35
C LEU A 101 13.89 15.69 -13.38
N LYS A 102 14.61 16.20 -14.39
CA LYS A 102 16.07 16.09 -14.55
C LYS A 102 16.60 14.65 -14.49
N PHE A 103 15.86 13.71 -15.07
CA PHE A 103 16.33 12.34 -15.21
C PHE A 103 17.20 12.21 -16.47
N ASP A 104 18.46 11.79 -16.29
CA ASP A 104 19.34 11.44 -17.42
C ASP A 104 18.89 10.13 -18.10
N LYS A 105 18.28 9.22 -17.32
CA LYS A 105 17.74 7.91 -17.72
C LYS A 105 16.57 7.54 -16.82
N ILE A 106 15.65 6.73 -17.34
CA ILE A 106 14.59 6.10 -16.55
C ILE A 106 15.25 5.12 -15.56
N PRO A 107 15.08 5.29 -14.24
CA PRO A 107 15.73 4.43 -13.26
C PRO A 107 14.96 3.11 -13.04
N LEU A 108 15.69 2.02 -12.84
CA LEU A 108 15.11 0.74 -12.41
C LEU A 108 14.79 0.78 -10.90
N PRO A 109 13.55 0.54 -10.46
CA PRO A 109 13.23 0.50 -9.04
C PRO A 109 13.79 -0.78 -8.39
N ASN A 110 14.64 -0.61 -7.37
CA ASN A 110 15.20 -1.72 -6.60
C ASN A 110 14.34 -2.12 -5.38
N LYS A 111 13.27 -1.37 -5.12
CA LYS A 111 12.30 -1.59 -4.04
C LYS A 111 10.90 -1.51 -4.61
N LEU A 112 10.14 -2.57 -4.42
CA LEU A 112 8.74 -2.68 -4.80
C LEU A 112 7.89 -2.97 -3.56
N SER A 113 6.61 -2.66 -3.63
CA SER A 113 5.61 -3.05 -2.63
C SER A 113 4.55 -3.94 -3.27
N PRO A 114 3.78 -4.71 -2.48
CA PRO A 114 2.64 -5.46 -3.00
C PRO A 114 1.69 -4.57 -3.82
N THR A 115 1.41 -3.35 -3.34
CA THR A 115 0.58 -2.37 -4.05
C THR A 115 1.23 -1.86 -5.34
N SER A 116 2.54 -1.63 -5.37
CA SER A 116 3.21 -1.17 -6.60
C SER A 116 3.23 -2.26 -7.67
N LEU A 117 3.44 -3.51 -7.27
CA LEU A 117 3.39 -4.65 -8.19
C LEU A 117 1.98 -4.83 -8.75
N GLU A 118 0.95 -4.73 -7.91
CA GLU A 118 -0.44 -4.78 -8.33
C GLU A 118 -0.82 -3.58 -9.24
N SER A 119 -0.26 -2.40 -8.97
CA SER A 119 -0.45 -1.24 -9.84
C SER A 119 0.14 -1.46 -11.22
N PHE A 120 1.30 -2.12 -11.32
CA PHE A 120 1.93 -2.44 -12.60
C PHE A 120 1.02 -3.36 -13.42
N THR A 121 0.54 -4.45 -12.83
CA THR A 121 -0.33 -5.41 -13.56
C THR A 121 -1.64 -4.79 -14.03
N LYS A 122 -2.16 -3.77 -13.32
CA LYS A 122 -3.36 -3.02 -13.71
C LYS A 122 -3.08 -1.98 -14.80
N CYS A 123 -2.01 -1.20 -14.66
CA CYS A 123 -1.65 -0.17 -15.64
C CYS A 123 -0.16 0.20 -15.54
N HIS A 124 0.61 -0.14 -16.59
CA HIS A 124 2.04 0.19 -16.69
C HIS A 124 2.29 1.70 -16.58
N GLN A 125 1.47 2.53 -17.23
CA GLN A 125 1.66 3.97 -17.19
C GLN A 125 1.33 4.58 -15.81
N ALA A 126 0.29 4.11 -15.12
CA ALA A 126 0.03 4.54 -13.75
C ALA A 126 1.20 4.18 -12.84
N PHE A 127 1.77 2.99 -13.01
CA PHE A 127 2.97 2.58 -12.30
C PHE A 127 4.17 3.50 -12.61
N PHE A 128 4.38 3.81 -13.89
CA PHE A 128 5.45 4.71 -14.33
C PHE A 128 5.34 6.07 -13.64
N PHE A 129 4.17 6.70 -13.68
CA PHE A 129 3.97 8.00 -13.05
C PHE A 129 4.15 7.95 -11.53
N GLN A 130 3.56 6.97 -10.84
CA GLN A 130 3.54 6.96 -9.37
C GLN A 130 4.82 6.42 -8.74
N TYR A 131 5.45 5.40 -9.32
CA TYR A 131 6.55 4.67 -8.67
C TYR A 131 7.90 4.93 -9.32
N ILE A 132 7.95 5.26 -10.62
CA ILE A 132 9.19 5.65 -11.30
C ILE A 132 9.39 7.16 -11.19
N LEU A 133 8.44 7.94 -11.70
CA LEU A 133 8.51 9.40 -11.70
C LEU A 133 8.15 10.02 -10.36
N LYS A 134 7.43 9.28 -9.50
CA LYS A 134 6.96 9.73 -8.18
C LYS A 134 6.06 10.98 -8.25
N LEU A 135 5.27 11.06 -9.32
CA LEU A 135 4.22 12.06 -9.47
C LEU A 135 3.13 11.79 -8.44
N LYS A 136 2.82 12.81 -7.64
CA LYS A 136 1.77 12.75 -6.62
C LYS A 136 0.43 13.17 -7.23
N PRO A 137 -0.69 12.54 -6.84
CA PRO A 137 -2.02 13.00 -7.18
C PRO A 137 -2.22 14.47 -6.78
N ASP A 138 -3.18 15.13 -7.41
CA ASP A 138 -3.52 16.52 -7.08
C ASP A 138 -5.05 16.67 -7.02
N PRO A 139 -5.61 16.83 -5.80
CA PRO A 139 -4.91 17.04 -4.54
C PRO A 139 -4.15 15.78 -4.05
N PRO A 140 -3.04 15.94 -3.31
CA PRO A 140 -2.23 14.81 -2.84
C PRO A 140 -2.95 13.95 -1.80
N MET A 141 -3.99 14.49 -1.16
CA MET A 141 -4.84 13.81 -0.18
C MET A 141 -6.30 13.92 -0.61
N THR A 142 -7.01 12.79 -0.65
CA THR A 142 -8.46 12.73 -0.90
C THR A 142 -9.22 12.31 0.35
N PRO A 143 -10.53 12.62 0.47
CA PRO A 143 -11.35 12.16 1.59
C PRO A 143 -11.35 10.64 1.78
N GLU A 144 -11.30 9.86 0.70
CA GLU A 144 -11.28 8.39 0.72
C GLU A 144 -9.96 7.86 1.26
N LEU A 145 -8.84 8.46 0.84
CA LEU A 145 -7.51 8.09 1.34
C LEU A 145 -7.37 8.44 2.82
N ALA A 146 -7.80 9.64 3.21
CA ALA A 146 -7.81 10.08 4.61
C ALA A 146 -8.67 9.14 5.48
N ARG A 147 -9.87 8.79 5.01
CA ARG A 147 -10.77 7.82 5.68
C ARG A 147 -10.06 6.49 5.91
N GLY A 148 -9.42 5.96 4.87
CA GLY A 148 -8.63 4.72 4.95
C GLY A 148 -7.57 4.78 6.05
N ILE A 149 -6.69 5.77 5.97
CA ILE A 149 -5.56 5.95 6.91
C ILE A 149 -6.06 6.04 8.36
N ILE A 150 -7.06 6.88 8.62
CA ILE A 150 -7.54 7.16 9.98
C ILE A 150 -8.31 5.96 10.56
N CYS A 151 -9.11 5.26 9.73
CA CYS A 151 -9.77 4.03 10.16
C CYS A 151 -8.75 2.93 10.52
N HIS A 152 -7.72 2.72 9.69
CA HIS A 152 -6.66 1.75 10.01
C HIS A 152 -5.93 2.13 11.30
N LYS A 153 -5.63 3.42 11.50
CA LYS A 153 -4.99 3.89 12.73
C LYS A 153 -5.86 3.64 13.96
N ALA A 154 -7.16 3.91 13.89
CA ALA A 154 -8.08 3.63 14.99
C ALA A 154 -8.18 2.12 15.30
N LEU A 155 -8.18 1.27 14.27
CA LEU A 155 -8.19 -0.19 14.41
C LEU A 155 -6.85 -0.75 14.94
N GLU A 156 -5.73 -0.10 14.63
CA GLU A 156 -4.44 -0.40 15.26
C GLU A 156 -4.51 -0.06 16.76
N ASP A 157 -4.86 1.19 17.08
CA ASP A 157 -4.77 1.74 18.44
C ASP A 157 -5.76 1.11 19.42
N VAL A 158 -6.91 0.60 18.95
CA VAL A 158 -7.90 -0.02 19.86
C VAL A 158 -7.30 -1.22 20.60
N PHE A 159 -6.35 -1.94 20.00
CA PHE A 159 -5.71 -3.09 20.63
C PHE A 159 -4.60 -2.73 21.63
N GLU A 160 -4.16 -1.46 21.68
CA GLU A 160 -3.33 -0.94 22.78
C GLU A 160 -4.12 -0.82 24.08
N LEU A 161 -5.45 -0.70 24.00
CA LEU A 161 -6.32 -0.64 25.16
C LEU A 161 -6.48 -2.03 25.79
N ALA A 162 -6.70 -2.07 27.11
CA ALA A 162 -7.06 -3.31 27.79
C ALA A 162 -8.40 -3.85 27.25
N PRO A 163 -8.62 -5.18 27.20
CA PRO A 163 -9.81 -5.75 26.58
C PRO A 163 -11.15 -5.11 27.00
N PRO A 164 -11.44 -4.83 28.29
CA PRO A 164 -12.70 -4.19 28.68
C PRO A 164 -12.88 -2.76 28.13
N GLN A 165 -11.79 -2.08 27.78
CA GLN A 165 -11.78 -0.71 27.25
C GLN A 165 -11.91 -0.66 25.73
N ARG A 166 -11.81 -1.79 25.01
CA ARG A 166 -11.97 -1.88 23.55
C ARG A 166 -13.44 -1.80 23.16
N THR A 167 -14.09 -0.71 23.53
CA THR A 167 -15.51 -0.45 23.26
C THR A 167 -15.66 0.33 21.95
N LEU A 168 -16.84 0.25 21.33
CA LEU A 168 -17.15 1.04 20.13
C LEU A 168 -16.94 2.54 20.37
N VAL A 169 -17.32 3.05 21.54
CA VAL A 169 -17.13 4.46 21.91
C VAL A 169 -15.65 4.84 21.89
N ASN A 170 -14.79 4.00 22.48
CA ASN A 170 -13.35 4.27 22.49
C ASN A 170 -12.73 4.14 21.09
N LEU A 171 -13.16 3.16 20.29
CA LEU A 171 -12.73 3.02 18.90
C LEU A 171 -13.07 4.28 18.07
N GLN A 172 -14.29 4.81 18.21
CA GLN A 172 -14.71 6.05 17.56
C GLN A 172 -13.94 7.28 18.09
N ASN A 173 -13.62 7.31 19.38
CA ASN A 173 -12.81 8.38 19.96
C ASN A 173 -11.37 8.37 19.47
N LEU A 174 -10.78 7.18 19.24
CA LEU A 174 -9.47 7.05 18.62
C LEU A 174 -9.46 7.62 17.19
N PHE A 175 -10.50 7.35 16.40
CA PHE A 175 -10.68 8.00 15.08
C PHE A 175 -10.74 9.53 15.19
N ARG A 176 -11.58 10.06 16.09
CA ARG A 176 -11.72 11.52 16.28
C ARG A 176 -10.40 12.15 16.71
N LYS A 177 -9.65 11.49 17.60
CA LYS A 177 -8.34 11.93 18.06
C LYS A 177 -7.36 12.03 16.89
N GLU A 178 -7.28 10.98 16.07
CA GLU A 178 -6.39 10.95 14.92
C GLU A 178 -6.77 12.02 13.88
N TRP A 179 -8.06 12.15 13.56
CA TRP A 179 -8.53 13.23 12.67
C TRP A 179 -8.20 14.61 13.22
N SER A 180 -8.39 14.83 14.54
CA SER A 180 -8.03 16.10 15.18
C SER A 180 -6.54 16.41 15.12
N SER A 181 -5.69 15.38 15.13
CA SER A 181 -4.24 15.54 15.00
C SER A 181 -3.85 15.92 13.57
N LEU A 182 -4.39 15.20 12.59
CA LEU A 182 -4.05 15.38 11.17
C LEU A 182 -4.62 16.67 10.57
N ARG A 183 -5.86 17.04 10.95
CA ARG A 183 -6.49 18.29 10.48
C ARG A 183 -5.76 19.54 10.97
N GLY A 184 -5.01 19.44 12.08
CA GLY A 184 -4.33 20.56 12.74
C GLY A 184 -5.28 21.64 13.29
N ASP A 185 -4.69 22.73 13.77
CA ASP A 185 -5.46 23.88 14.24
C ASP A 185 -5.80 24.82 13.07
N ARG A 186 -7.05 24.74 12.61
CA ARG A 186 -7.57 25.60 11.53
C ARG A 186 -7.85 27.03 12.01
N GLU A 187 -7.98 27.28 13.31
CA GLU A 187 -8.20 28.64 13.85
C GLU A 187 -6.90 29.45 13.88
N SER A 188 -5.76 28.77 14.11
CA SER A 188 -4.42 29.39 14.16
C SER A 188 -3.76 29.64 12.80
N ASN A 189 -4.20 28.96 11.73
CA ASN A 189 -3.56 29.00 10.40
C ASN A 189 -3.98 30.20 9.51
N ASN A 190 -4.80 31.14 10.00
CA ASN A 190 -5.10 32.41 9.30
C ASN A 190 -3.93 33.42 9.25
N SER A 191 -2.75 33.04 9.77
CA SER A 191 -1.53 33.84 9.73
C SER A 191 -0.76 33.58 8.43
N VAL A 192 -1.00 34.44 7.43
CA VAL A 192 -0.26 34.57 6.16
C VAL A 192 1.21 34.92 6.42
N THR A 193 2.02 33.96 6.88
CA THR A 193 3.50 34.03 6.84
C THR A 193 4.10 32.73 7.35
N GLN A 194 4.09 31.70 6.52
CA GLN A 194 5.14 30.68 6.55
C GLN A 194 5.13 29.98 5.19
N THR A 195 6.25 30.08 4.47
CA THR A 195 6.57 29.19 3.35
C THR A 195 6.57 27.76 3.87
N LYS A 196 5.41 27.10 3.86
CA LYS A 196 5.28 25.68 4.17
C LYS A 196 5.85 24.93 2.98
N GLU A 197 6.88 24.13 3.23
CA GLU A 197 7.24 23.05 2.30
C GLU A 197 5.97 22.25 2.02
N TYR A 198 5.60 22.07 0.75
CA TYR A 198 4.46 21.26 0.34
C TYR A 198 4.67 19.82 0.83
N ASN A 199 4.14 19.52 2.01
CA ASN A 199 4.18 18.17 2.53
C ASN A 199 3.12 17.35 1.81
N ALA A 200 3.51 16.16 1.34
CA ALA A 200 2.64 15.23 0.58
C ALA A 200 1.35 14.85 1.32
N GLU A 201 1.35 15.05 2.63
CA GLU A 201 0.32 14.67 3.58
C GLU A 201 -0.48 15.88 4.06
N SER A 202 -0.57 16.95 3.27
CA SER A 202 -1.33 18.13 3.69
C SER A 202 -2.83 17.82 3.66
N TYR A 203 -3.37 17.41 4.81
CA TYR A 203 -4.82 17.29 5.06
C TYR A 203 -5.54 18.64 5.03
N ASP A 204 -4.78 19.75 4.91
CA ASP A 204 -5.28 21.12 4.90
C ASP A 204 -6.15 21.44 3.68
N SER A 205 -5.96 20.74 2.55
CA SER A 205 -6.80 20.92 1.36
C SER A 205 -8.16 20.22 1.46
N LEU A 206 -8.34 19.30 2.42
CA LEU A 206 -9.57 18.53 2.52
C LEU A 206 -10.75 19.40 2.96
N PHE A 207 -11.87 19.24 2.25
CA PHE A 207 -13.12 19.95 2.48
C PHE A 207 -13.01 21.46 2.28
N ARG A 208 -12.09 21.96 1.46
CA ARG A 208 -12.13 23.37 1.01
C ARG A 208 -13.16 23.54 -0.10
N ILE A 209 -13.89 24.64 -0.08
CA ILE A 209 -14.84 24.99 -1.14
C ILE A 209 -14.04 25.50 -2.34
N VAL A 210 -14.13 24.80 -3.47
CA VAL A 210 -13.54 25.24 -4.75
C VAL A 210 -14.56 26.14 -5.44
N ASN A 211 -14.21 27.40 -5.67
CA ASN A 211 -15.07 28.31 -6.45
C ASN A 211 -14.81 28.08 -7.94
N ASP A 212 -15.70 27.36 -8.61
CA ASP A 212 -15.63 27.07 -10.07
C ASP A 212 -15.85 28.30 -10.98
N HIS A 213 -15.86 29.53 -10.45
CA HIS A 213 -16.34 30.74 -11.18
C HIS A 213 -15.30 31.84 -11.40
N ASP A 214 -14.03 31.63 -11.09
CA ASP A 214 -13.00 32.64 -11.37
C ASP A 214 -12.29 32.33 -12.71
N ASP A 215 -12.74 33.00 -13.77
CA ASP A 215 -12.15 33.06 -15.11
C ASP A 215 -10.77 33.78 -15.15
N ASP A 216 -10.06 33.90 -14.02
CA ASP A 216 -8.78 34.61 -13.93
C ASP A 216 -7.70 33.75 -13.25
N ASP A 217 -6.50 33.77 -13.84
CA ASP A 217 -5.24 33.08 -13.52
C ASP A 217 -4.68 33.28 -12.07
N ASP A 218 -5.52 33.34 -11.03
CA ASP A 218 -5.09 33.58 -9.65
C ASP A 218 -5.02 32.27 -8.84
N VAL A 219 -4.02 31.44 -9.16
CA VAL A 219 -3.64 30.20 -8.45
C VAL A 219 -3.35 30.44 -6.94
N LEU A 220 -3.29 31.71 -6.50
CA LEU A 220 -2.97 32.12 -5.14
C LEU A 220 -4.20 32.29 -4.21
N SER A 221 -5.44 32.10 -4.69
CA SER A 221 -6.65 32.35 -3.89
C SER A 221 -7.12 31.16 -3.02
N ASN A 222 -6.64 29.93 -3.26
CA ASN A 222 -7.22 28.72 -2.67
C ASN A 222 -6.89 28.49 -1.18
N GLU A 223 -5.83 29.12 -0.64
CA GLU A 223 -5.50 29.00 0.80
C GLU A 223 -6.52 29.71 1.71
N SER A 224 -7.24 30.71 1.17
CA SER A 224 -8.25 31.49 1.90
C SER A 224 -9.69 30.99 1.72
N SER A 225 -9.90 29.97 0.89
CA SER A 225 -11.23 29.40 0.66
C SER A 225 -11.80 28.79 1.94
N PRO A 226 -13.07 29.08 2.29
CA PRO A 226 -13.71 28.51 3.46
C PRO A 226 -13.83 26.99 3.36
N PHE A 227 -13.89 26.33 4.52
CA PHE A 227 -14.13 24.90 4.60
C PHE A 227 -15.63 24.58 4.50
N ASP A 228 -15.98 23.53 3.76
CA ASP A 228 -17.28 22.88 3.80
C ASP A 228 -17.38 22.01 5.05
N ILE A 229 -17.90 22.62 6.12
CA ILE A 229 -18.08 21.97 7.42
C ILE A 229 -19.10 20.82 7.32
N ASN A 230 -20.12 20.93 6.47
CA ASN A 230 -21.14 19.89 6.35
C ASN A 230 -20.56 18.65 5.67
N ALA A 231 -19.83 18.82 4.56
CA ALA A 231 -19.13 17.72 3.91
C ALA A 231 -18.14 17.01 4.85
N GLU A 232 -17.44 17.77 5.68
CA GLU A 232 -16.55 17.20 6.70
C GLU A 232 -17.32 16.39 7.76
N ILE A 233 -18.45 16.90 8.25
CA ILE A 233 -19.31 16.20 9.21
C ILE A 233 -19.83 14.89 8.61
N ASP A 234 -20.35 14.92 7.38
CA ASP A 234 -20.91 13.76 6.69
C ASP A 234 -19.85 12.69 6.42
N TRP A 235 -18.65 13.12 5.99
CA TRP A 235 -17.49 12.25 5.85
C TRP A 235 -17.09 11.62 7.20
N GLY A 236 -17.09 12.40 8.28
CA GLY A 236 -16.78 11.93 9.63
C GLY A 236 -17.79 10.89 10.10
N GLN A 237 -19.09 11.18 9.98
CA GLN A 237 -20.17 10.28 10.38
C GLN A 237 -20.13 8.95 9.62
N SER A 238 -20.00 9.00 8.29
CA SER A 238 -19.88 7.80 7.46
C SER A 238 -18.62 6.98 7.81
N SER A 239 -17.51 7.63 8.20
CA SER A 239 -16.29 6.95 8.66
C SER A 239 -16.50 6.24 10.01
N LEU A 240 -17.18 6.89 10.96
CA LEU A 240 -17.53 6.27 12.24
C LEU A 240 -18.49 5.08 12.08
N GLN A 241 -19.32 5.08 11.04
CA GLN A 241 -20.18 3.95 10.70
C GLN A 241 -19.37 2.74 10.22
N LEU A 242 -18.26 2.92 9.49
CA LEU A 242 -17.35 1.82 9.14
C LEU A 242 -16.77 1.12 10.37
N LEU A 243 -16.41 1.90 11.40
CA LEU A 243 -15.89 1.36 12.66
C LEU A 243 -16.97 0.65 13.48
N LYS A 244 -18.21 1.12 13.41
CA LYS A 244 -19.36 0.41 13.97
C LYS A 244 -19.57 -0.92 13.26
N ASN A 245 -19.53 -0.94 11.94
CA ASN A 245 -19.67 -2.18 11.16
C ASN A 245 -18.56 -3.19 11.51
N TYR A 246 -17.31 -2.73 11.67
CA TYR A 246 -16.23 -3.58 12.18
C TYR A 246 -16.58 -4.18 13.55
N TYR A 247 -17.02 -3.35 14.50
CA TYR A 247 -17.34 -3.79 15.86
C TYR A 247 -18.49 -4.80 15.92
N GLU A 248 -19.46 -4.68 15.00
CA GLU A 248 -20.56 -5.64 14.86
C GLU A 248 -20.10 -6.95 14.21
N LEU A 249 -19.12 -6.90 13.30
CA LEU A 249 -18.50 -8.06 12.67
C LEU A 249 -17.57 -8.82 13.63
N GLU A 250 -16.78 -8.11 14.42
CA GLU A 250 -15.81 -8.66 15.37
C GLU A 250 -15.77 -7.82 16.64
N ASP A 251 -15.92 -8.46 17.81
CA ASP A 251 -15.76 -7.81 19.10
C ASP A 251 -14.27 -7.75 19.52
N PRO A 252 -13.60 -6.58 19.46
CA PRO A 252 -12.16 -6.48 19.72
C PRO A 252 -11.77 -6.81 21.17
N ARG A 253 -12.76 -6.91 22.08
CA ARG A 253 -12.54 -7.33 23.47
C ARG A 253 -12.18 -8.81 23.58
N ASN A 254 -12.57 -9.62 22.59
CA ASN A 254 -12.37 -11.07 22.59
C ASN A 254 -11.22 -11.52 21.70
N VAL A 255 -10.46 -10.57 21.16
CA VAL A 255 -9.46 -10.79 20.12
C VAL A 255 -8.13 -10.24 20.58
N THR A 256 -7.05 -11.00 20.34
CA THR A 256 -5.69 -10.56 20.63
C THR A 256 -4.82 -10.80 19.40
N PRO A 257 -4.57 -9.76 18.59
CA PRO A 257 -3.68 -9.87 17.44
C PRO A 257 -2.27 -10.26 17.88
N LEU A 258 -1.61 -11.13 17.10
CA LEU A 258 -0.19 -11.45 17.30
C LEU A 258 0.65 -10.23 16.95
N MET A 259 0.41 -9.66 15.76
CA MET A 259 1.07 -8.44 15.28
C MET A 259 0.05 -7.52 14.63
N ARG A 260 0.31 -6.20 14.70
CA ARG A 260 -0.45 -5.16 14.01
C ARG A 260 0.55 -4.28 13.26
N GLU A 261 0.14 -3.79 12.09
CA GLU A 261 0.88 -2.78 11.34
C GLU A 261 2.37 -3.15 11.17
N MET A 262 2.63 -4.43 10.90
CA MET A 262 3.97 -5.02 10.92
C MET A 262 4.66 -4.81 9.58
N TRP A 263 5.86 -4.21 9.61
CA TRP A 263 6.73 -4.14 8.44
C TRP A 263 7.26 -5.52 8.06
N VAL A 264 7.11 -5.84 6.77
CA VAL A 264 7.66 -7.06 6.16
C VAL A 264 8.53 -6.70 4.98
N ASN A 265 9.61 -7.45 4.79
CA ASN A 265 10.50 -7.25 3.66
C ASN A 265 11.25 -8.53 3.32
N ALA A 266 11.43 -8.78 2.03
CA ALA A 266 12.19 -9.93 1.52
C ALA A 266 13.00 -9.53 0.28
N LYS A 267 14.15 -10.17 0.13
CA LYS A 267 15.03 -10.02 -1.02
C LYS A 267 14.70 -11.10 -2.06
N PHE A 268 14.55 -10.69 -3.30
CA PHE A 268 14.28 -11.55 -4.45
C PHE A 268 15.48 -11.52 -5.39
N PRO A 269 16.00 -12.68 -5.81
CA PRO A 269 17.10 -12.72 -6.77
C PRO A 269 16.61 -12.32 -8.17
N THR A 270 17.51 -11.74 -8.97
CA THR A 270 17.33 -11.57 -10.42
C THR A 270 18.52 -12.23 -11.15
N GLU A 271 18.51 -12.23 -12.48
CA GLU A 271 19.62 -12.77 -13.28
C GLU A 271 20.97 -12.08 -12.96
N ASP A 272 20.95 -10.76 -12.72
CA ASP A 272 22.16 -9.95 -12.54
C ASP A 272 22.38 -9.44 -11.10
N ASP A 273 21.35 -9.36 -10.27
CA ASP A 273 21.41 -8.83 -8.90
C ASP A 273 20.19 -9.31 -8.08
N SER A 274 19.36 -8.38 -7.62
CA SER A 274 18.28 -8.60 -6.70
C SER A 274 17.43 -7.35 -6.55
N PHE A 275 16.20 -7.54 -6.07
CA PHE A 275 15.32 -6.45 -5.66
C PHE A 275 14.67 -6.79 -4.33
N ILE A 276 14.13 -5.77 -3.68
CA ILE A 276 13.47 -5.92 -2.39
C ILE A 276 11.97 -5.72 -2.59
N VAL A 277 11.16 -6.65 -2.10
CA VAL A 277 9.73 -6.40 -1.92
C VAL A 277 9.47 -6.14 -0.44
N ARG A 278 8.83 -5.01 -0.14
CA ARG A 278 8.52 -4.59 1.23
C ARG A 278 7.12 -4.00 1.34
N GLY A 279 6.51 -4.15 2.50
CA GLY A 279 5.20 -3.57 2.78
C GLY A 279 4.88 -3.64 4.25
N LYS A 280 3.61 -3.35 4.57
CA LYS A 280 3.08 -3.36 5.92
C LYS A 280 1.84 -4.25 5.93
N ILE A 281 1.80 -5.22 6.84
CA ILE A 281 0.64 -6.08 7.07
C ILE A 281 -0.19 -5.45 8.19
N ASP A 282 -1.49 -5.24 7.95
CA ASP A 282 -2.37 -4.58 8.91
C ASP A 282 -2.50 -5.39 10.21
N ARG A 283 -2.73 -6.71 10.09
CA ARG A 283 -2.89 -7.59 11.25
C ARG A 283 -2.49 -9.04 10.96
N ILE A 284 -1.85 -9.68 11.93
CA ILE A 284 -1.57 -11.12 11.95
C ILE A 284 -2.17 -11.69 13.22
N ASP A 285 -2.97 -12.74 13.07
CA ASP A 285 -3.57 -13.48 14.17
C ASP A 285 -2.95 -14.87 14.32
N LEU A 286 -2.97 -15.36 15.55
CA LEU A 286 -2.71 -16.76 15.89
C LEU A 286 -4.05 -17.47 16.06
N ILE A 287 -4.39 -18.37 15.13
CA ILE A 287 -5.63 -19.16 15.14
C ILE A 287 -5.54 -20.29 16.19
N SER A 288 -4.42 -20.99 16.22
CA SER A 288 -4.19 -22.13 17.12
C SER A 288 -2.70 -22.29 17.39
N SER A 289 -2.36 -22.81 18.58
CA SER A 289 -0.99 -23.10 19.01
C SER A 289 -0.75 -24.57 19.40
N ASN A 290 -1.77 -25.45 19.31
CA ASN A 290 -1.73 -26.78 19.93
C ASN A 290 -0.70 -27.75 19.32
N SER A 291 -0.35 -27.58 18.05
CA SER A 291 0.60 -28.44 17.31
C SER A 291 1.61 -27.62 16.50
N GLY A 292 1.80 -26.36 16.87
CA GLY A 292 2.43 -25.33 16.05
C GLY A 292 1.54 -24.09 15.99
N ALA A 293 2.10 -22.96 15.58
CA ALA A 293 1.42 -21.69 15.46
C ALA A 293 0.80 -21.57 14.06
N ILE A 294 -0.53 -21.61 14.04
CA ILE A 294 -1.33 -21.44 12.84
C ILE A 294 -1.68 -19.96 12.70
N LEU A 295 -1.21 -19.31 11.65
CA LEU A 295 -1.32 -17.88 11.44
C LEU A 295 -2.37 -17.53 10.39
N SER A 296 -3.01 -16.37 10.57
CA SER A 296 -3.86 -15.71 9.57
C SER A 296 -3.36 -14.30 9.31
N ILE A 297 -3.27 -13.90 8.03
CA ILE A 297 -2.98 -12.51 7.65
C ILE A 297 -4.32 -11.82 7.34
N ILE A 298 -4.57 -10.69 8.01
CA ILE A 298 -5.78 -9.89 7.88
C ILE A 298 -5.42 -8.52 7.31
N ASP A 299 -6.19 -8.06 6.32
CA ASP A 299 -6.11 -6.70 5.77
C ASP A 299 -7.50 -6.05 5.80
N TYR A 300 -7.55 -4.82 6.31
CA TYR A 300 -8.77 -4.05 6.45
C TYR A 300 -9.04 -3.29 5.14
N LYS A 301 -10.31 -3.28 4.71
CA LYS A 301 -10.76 -2.57 3.51
C LYS A 301 -11.88 -1.61 3.86
N THR A 302 -11.62 -0.32 3.72
CA THR A 302 -12.63 0.74 3.85
C THR A 302 -13.46 0.94 2.58
N GLY A 303 -13.02 0.37 1.45
CA GLY A 303 -13.72 0.43 0.17
C GLY A 303 -14.81 -0.64 -0.03
N LYS A 304 -15.55 -0.53 -1.13
CA LYS A 304 -16.66 -1.44 -1.47
C LYS A 304 -16.19 -2.88 -1.65
N LYS A 305 -16.91 -3.81 -1.02
CA LYS A 305 -16.74 -5.25 -1.28
C LYS A 305 -17.02 -5.60 -2.76
N PRO A 306 -16.16 -6.41 -3.40
CA PRO A 306 -16.42 -6.99 -4.72
C PRO A 306 -17.75 -7.75 -4.79
N HIS A 307 -18.50 -7.55 -5.87
CA HIS A 307 -19.82 -8.16 -6.03
C HIS A 307 -19.72 -9.49 -6.80
N PHE A 308 -19.92 -10.60 -6.11
CA PHE A 308 -19.86 -11.96 -6.69
C PHE A 308 -21.19 -12.38 -7.34
N LYS A 309 -21.66 -11.64 -8.35
CA LYS A 309 -22.92 -11.94 -9.08
C LYS A 309 -22.73 -12.66 -10.42
N TYR A 310 -21.49 -12.92 -10.80
CA TYR A 310 -21.16 -13.46 -12.12
C TYR A 310 -21.09 -14.98 -12.09
N ALA A 311 -20.78 -15.59 -13.24
CA ALA A 311 -20.50 -17.02 -13.33
C ALA A 311 -19.35 -17.41 -12.39
N THR A 312 -19.34 -18.66 -11.92
CA THR A 312 -18.37 -19.19 -10.94
C THR A 312 -16.93 -18.83 -11.28
N ALA A 313 -16.48 -19.09 -12.51
CA ALA A 313 -15.12 -18.78 -12.96
C ALA A 313 -14.79 -17.27 -12.90
N THR A 314 -15.77 -16.39 -13.15
CA THR A 314 -15.58 -14.93 -13.03
C THR A 314 -15.48 -14.51 -11.57
N ASN A 315 -16.30 -15.09 -10.70
CA ASN A 315 -16.24 -14.84 -9.26
C ASN A 315 -14.93 -15.34 -8.65
N GLU A 316 -14.44 -16.52 -9.07
CA GLU A 316 -13.14 -17.06 -8.67
C GLU A 316 -11.99 -16.16 -9.13
N ARG A 317 -12.04 -15.65 -10.37
CA ARG A 317 -11.06 -14.68 -10.86
C ARG A 317 -11.06 -13.41 -10.01
N ILE A 318 -12.25 -12.82 -9.78
CA ILE A 318 -12.40 -11.63 -8.92
C ILE A 318 -11.84 -11.93 -7.52
N GLY A 319 -12.14 -13.09 -6.94
CA GLY A 319 -11.60 -13.48 -5.63
C GLY A 319 -10.07 -13.55 -5.66
N ASN A 320 -9.50 -14.24 -6.63
CA ASN A 320 -8.04 -14.38 -6.77
C ASN A 320 -7.32 -13.04 -6.95
N GLU A 321 -7.89 -12.11 -7.74
CA GLU A 321 -7.35 -10.76 -7.91
C GLU A 321 -7.31 -9.99 -6.59
N GLN A 322 -8.34 -10.11 -5.75
CA GLN A 322 -8.45 -9.40 -4.48
C GLN A 322 -7.44 -9.90 -3.44
N PHE A 323 -7.14 -11.21 -3.47
CA PHE A 323 -6.15 -11.81 -2.57
C PHE A 323 -4.73 -11.76 -3.11
N TRP A 324 -4.48 -11.26 -4.33
CA TRP A 324 -3.14 -11.25 -4.91
C TRP A 324 -2.13 -10.51 -4.03
N LYS A 325 -2.46 -9.30 -3.58
CA LYS A 325 -1.67 -8.52 -2.60
C LYS A 325 -1.38 -9.34 -1.32
N MET A 326 -2.39 -10.07 -0.84
CA MET A 326 -2.29 -10.89 0.38
C MET A 326 -1.38 -12.11 0.19
N LYS A 327 -1.41 -12.74 -0.99
CA LYS A 327 -0.49 -13.83 -1.35
C LYS A 327 0.96 -13.33 -1.39
N VAL A 328 1.19 -12.11 -1.87
CA VAL A 328 2.53 -11.49 -1.82
C VAL A 328 2.98 -11.27 -0.37
N TYR A 329 2.10 -10.81 0.53
CA TYR A 329 2.44 -10.71 1.96
C TYR A 329 2.77 -12.07 2.60
N ALA A 330 1.98 -13.10 2.28
CA ALA A 330 2.25 -14.47 2.71
C ALA A 330 3.64 -14.94 2.26
N LEU A 331 3.98 -14.70 0.99
CA LEU A 331 5.29 -15.02 0.43
C LEU A 331 6.42 -14.27 1.15
N ILE A 332 6.30 -12.95 1.35
CA ILE A 332 7.32 -12.17 2.06
C ILE A 332 7.52 -12.70 3.48
N LEU A 333 6.44 -12.96 4.22
CA LEU A 333 6.51 -13.49 5.58
C LEU A 333 7.18 -14.86 5.60
N TRP A 334 6.86 -15.75 4.65
CA TRP A 334 7.51 -17.05 4.52
C TRP A 334 9.00 -16.94 4.20
N LYS A 335 9.39 -16.01 3.32
CA LYS A 335 10.80 -15.75 3.03
C LYS A 335 11.54 -15.20 4.26
N MET A 336 10.88 -14.39 5.09
CA MET A 336 11.44 -13.93 6.37
C MET A 336 11.66 -15.10 7.36
N ILE A 337 10.75 -16.08 7.39
CA ILE A 337 10.90 -17.31 8.18
C ILE A 337 12.15 -18.07 7.73
N LEU A 338 12.26 -18.37 6.43
CA LEU A 338 13.40 -19.09 5.85
C LEU A 338 14.74 -18.37 6.09
N GLN A 339 14.74 -17.05 5.95
CA GLN A 339 15.93 -16.24 6.21
C GLN A 339 16.35 -16.35 7.68
N THR A 340 15.40 -16.27 8.62
CA THR A 340 15.68 -16.38 10.07
C THR A 340 16.39 -17.69 10.39
N GLU A 341 15.86 -18.81 9.89
CA GLU A 341 16.50 -20.11 10.08
C GLU A 341 17.91 -20.18 9.48
N THR A 342 18.09 -19.62 8.28
CA THR A 342 19.39 -19.58 7.61
C THR A 342 20.41 -18.80 8.44
N LEU A 343 20.00 -17.67 9.02
CA LEU A 343 20.87 -16.86 9.88
C LEU A 343 21.24 -17.59 11.18
N GLU A 344 20.27 -18.24 11.83
CA GLU A 344 20.52 -19.03 13.04
C GLU A 344 21.43 -20.24 12.77
N GLN A 345 21.27 -20.91 11.62
CA GLN A 345 22.16 -22.00 11.20
C GLN A 345 23.59 -21.52 10.99
N ARG A 346 23.77 -20.40 10.28
CA ARG A 346 25.10 -19.78 10.09
C ARG A 346 25.72 -19.39 11.43
N GLN A 347 24.96 -18.77 12.32
CA GLN A 347 25.45 -18.38 13.65
C GLN A 347 25.92 -19.59 14.48
N ARG A 348 25.21 -20.73 14.41
CA ARG A 348 25.63 -21.98 15.07
C ARG A 348 26.93 -22.53 14.47
N GLN A 349 27.09 -22.44 13.15
CA GLN A 349 28.26 -22.95 12.42
C GLN A 349 29.49 -22.03 12.50
N GLU A 350 29.30 -20.71 12.53
CA GLU A 350 30.35 -19.68 12.52
C GLU A 350 30.82 -19.29 13.95
N SER A 351 30.63 -20.17 14.93
CA SER A 351 31.05 -19.97 16.33
C SER A 351 32.58 -19.82 16.53
N GLU A 352 33.38 -19.76 15.46
CA GLU A 352 34.83 -19.57 15.48
C GLU A 352 35.36 -18.35 14.66
N GLU A 353 34.55 -17.62 13.88
CA GLU A 353 35.00 -16.41 13.15
C GLU A 353 34.45 -15.12 13.78
N VAL A 354 35.25 -14.50 14.64
CA VAL A 354 34.94 -13.20 15.27
C VAL A 354 34.87 -12.10 14.20
N GLY A 355 33.69 -11.51 13.99
CA GLY A 355 33.56 -10.17 13.40
C GLY A 355 32.66 -9.99 12.17
N LYS A 356 31.98 -11.02 11.64
CA LYS A 356 30.96 -10.80 10.60
C LYS A 356 29.65 -10.31 11.21
N THR A 357 29.23 -9.12 10.83
CA THR A 357 27.91 -8.59 11.21
C THR A 357 26.84 -9.35 10.44
N VAL A 358 25.97 -10.06 11.15
CA VAL A 358 24.84 -10.80 10.56
C VAL A 358 23.73 -9.82 10.18
N ASP A 359 23.35 -9.77 8.90
CA ASP A 359 22.26 -8.90 8.43
C ASP A 359 20.89 -9.54 8.70
N TYR A 360 20.27 -9.13 9.81
CA TYR A 360 18.93 -9.58 10.22
C TYR A 360 17.78 -8.82 9.52
N ARG A 361 18.06 -7.92 8.58
CA ARG A 361 17.06 -7.03 7.96
C ARG A 361 15.87 -7.77 7.34
N TYR A 362 16.12 -8.96 6.78
CA TYR A 362 15.14 -9.79 6.09
C TYR A 362 14.63 -10.97 6.92
N GLY A 363 15.00 -11.06 8.21
CA GLY A 363 14.49 -12.09 9.12
C GLY A 363 13.22 -11.64 9.86
N LEU A 364 12.63 -12.54 10.64
CA LEU A 364 11.56 -12.24 11.57
C LEU A 364 12.03 -11.23 12.61
N SER A 365 11.16 -10.27 12.93
CA SER A 365 11.44 -9.32 14.01
C SER A 365 11.60 -10.05 15.34
N TRP A 366 12.40 -9.49 16.24
CA TRP A 366 12.54 -10.05 17.58
C TRP A 366 11.19 -10.14 18.30
N GLU A 367 10.35 -9.10 18.20
CA GLU A 367 9.04 -9.06 18.83
C GLU A 367 8.14 -10.22 18.38
N LEU A 368 8.04 -10.48 17.07
CA LEU A 368 7.23 -11.56 16.54
C LEU A 368 7.74 -12.92 17.05
N ARG A 369 9.06 -13.13 17.05
CA ARG A 369 9.67 -14.36 17.59
C ARG A 369 9.31 -14.58 19.05
N GLN A 370 9.44 -13.55 19.90
CA GLN A 370 9.12 -13.67 21.33
C GLN A 370 7.63 -13.99 21.56
N LYS A 371 6.73 -13.32 20.86
CA LYS A 371 5.28 -13.57 20.99
C LYS A 371 4.90 -14.98 20.54
N LEU A 372 5.53 -15.48 19.48
CA LEU A 372 5.33 -16.86 19.01
C LEU A 372 5.83 -17.88 20.03
N LEU A 373 7.05 -17.72 20.55
CA LEU A 373 7.59 -18.61 21.58
C LEU A 373 6.71 -18.64 22.83
N GLN A 374 6.29 -17.47 23.31
CA GLN A 374 5.41 -17.35 24.46
C GLN A 374 4.09 -18.09 24.22
N SER A 375 3.51 -17.93 23.03
CA SER A 375 2.23 -18.55 22.66
C SER A 375 2.32 -20.06 22.45
N LEU A 376 3.52 -20.56 22.12
CA LEU A 376 3.84 -21.98 21.95
C LEU A 376 4.39 -22.64 23.25
N GLY A 377 4.62 -21.86 24.30
CA GLY A 377 5.12 -22.36 25.59
C GLY A 377 6.62 -22.65 25.62
N TYR A 378 7.41 -22.07 24.71
CA TYR A 378 8.88 -22.18 24.74
C TYR A 378 9.50 -21.05 25.57
N GLU A 379 10.47 -21.37 26.43
CA GLU A 379 11.15 -20.38 27.27
C GLU A 379 12.21 -19.57 26.49
N ASN A 380 12.79 -20.17 25.45
CA ASN A 380 13.80 -19.54 24.60
C ASN A 380 13.88 -20.18 23.21
N GLU A 381 14.54 -19.49 22.27
CA GLU A 381 14.72 -19.94 20.88
C GLU A 381 15.57 -21.22 20.77
N GLN A 382 16.48 -21.51 21.72
CA GLN A 382 17.32 -22.71 21.63
C GLN A 382 16.55 -24.01 21.81
N GLN A 383 15.41 -23.97 22.49
CA GLN A 383 14.53 -25.12 22.70
C GLN A 383 13.53 -25.33 21.55
N ALA A 384 13.29 -24.29 20.74
CA ALA A 384 12.31 -24.34 19.68
C ALA A 384 12.85 -25.17 18.49
N PRO A 385 12.01 -26.01 17.86
CA PRO A 385 12.36 -26.61 16.58
C PRO A 385 12.39 -25.53 15.48
N LYS A 386 12.57 -25.94 14.23
CA LYS A 386 12.66 -25.01 13.10
C LYS A 386 11.38 -24.18 12.97
N TRP A 387 11.52 -22.90 12.64
CA TRP A 387 10.38 -22.00 12.41
C TRP A 387 9.43 -22.50 11.32
N THR A 388 9.95 -23.16 10.28
CA THR A 388 9.20 -23.82 9.19
C THR A 388 8.40 -25.04 9.65
N GLU A 389 8.78 -25.66 10.77
CA GLU A 389 8.03 -26.76 11.40
C GLU A 389 6.99 -26.22 12.40
N LEU A 390 7.26 -25.05 12.98
CA LEU A 390 6.37 -24.40 13.95
C LEU A 390 5.27 -23.56 13.32
N LEU A 391 5.55 -22.90 12.21
CA LEU A 391 4.67 -21.90 11.63
C LEU A 391 3.95 -22.44 10.41
N THR A 392 2.63 -22.41 10.47
CA THR A 392 1.77 -22.70 9.32
C THR A 392 0.96 -21.45 9.02
N LEU A 393 0.98 -20.96 7.78
CA LEU A 393 0.07 -19.91 7.34
C LEU A 393 -1.16 -20.57 6.71
N GLU A 394 -2.30 -20.51 7.38
CA GLU A 394 -3.50 -21.25 6.98
C GLU A 394 -4.43 -20.42 6.09
N SER A 395 -4.61 -19.15 6.42
CA SER A 395 -5.62 -18.32 5.78
C SER A 395 -5.19 -16.89 5.56
N LEU A 396 -5.76 -16.29 4.52
CA LEU A 396 -5.74 -14.86 4.26
C LEU A 396 -7.17 -14.35 4.41
N ARG A 397 -7.34 -13.21 5.07
CA ARG A 397 -8.66 -12.61 5.29
C ARG A 397 -8.65 -11.15 4.88
N LEU A 398 -9.66 -10.76 4.12
CA LEU A 398 -9.99 -9.37 3.83
C LEU A 398 -11.23 -8.99 4.62
N MET A 399 -11.10 -7.97 5.48
CA MET A 399 -12.22 -7.42 6.25
C MET A 399 -12.74 -6.16 5.58
N TYR A 400 -13.80 -6.28 4.79
CA TYR A 400 -14.48 -5.13 4.21
C TYR A 400 -15.37 -4.51 5.26
N LEU A 401 -15.12 -3.24 5.58
CA LEU A 401 -15.89 -2.50 6.59
C LEU A 401 -17.24 -2.00 6.05
N THR A 402 -17.48 -2.16 4.75
CA THR A 402 -18.77 -1.92 4.10
C THR A 402 -18.97 -2.81 2.87
N SER A 403 -20.22 -3.19 2.63
CA SER A 403 -20.66 -3.86 1.40
C SER A 403 -21.16 -2.90 0.31
N HIS A 404 -21.42 -1.64 0.68
CA HIS A 404 -21.91 -0.58 -0.20
C HIS A 404 -21.21 0.73 0.14
N LEU A 405 -20.45 1.28 -0.82
CA LEU A 405 -20.04 2.69 -0.82
C LEU A 405 -21.09 3.51 -1.58
N ASP A 406 -22.39 3.36 -1.28
CA ASP A 406 -23.32 4.40 -1.72
C ASP A 406 -23.06 5.61 -0.82
N ASP A 407 -21.96 6.27 -1.18
CA ASP A 407 -21.34 7.39 -0.54
C ASP A 407 -22.20 8.62 -0.82
N MET A 408 -22.55 9.32 0.25
CA MET A 408 -22.87 10.75 0.23
C MET A 408 -21.73 11.61 -0.39
N ALA A 409 -20.58 11.01 -0.71
CA ALA A 409 -19.43 11.65 -1.35
C ALA A 409 -19.29 11.38 -2.88
N ALA A 410 -20.09 10.50 -3.50
CA ALA A 410 -19.94 10.17 -4.92
C ALA A 410 -21.23 10.31 -5.78
N ASN A 411 -22.40 10.46 -5.17
CA ASN A 411 -23.65 10.79 -5.89
C ASN A 411 -24.53 11.68 -5.00
N TYR A 412 -24.84 12.89 -5.47
CA TYR A 412 -25.62 13.92 -4.78
C TYR A 412 -27.11 13.58 -4.52
N ASP A 413 -27.57 12.35 -4.79
CA ASP A 413 -29.00 11.99 -4.77
C ASP A 413 -29.38 10.84 -3.82
N THR A 414 -28.51 10.46 -2.87
CA THR A 414 -28.82 9.36 -1.94
C THR A 414 -29.55 9.88 -0.69
N PRO A 415 -30.69 9.29 -0.27
CA PRO A 415 -31.38 9.69 0.95
C PRO A 415 -30.47 9.52 2.19
N PRO A 416 -30.53 10.42 3.19
CA PRO A 416 -29.72 10.33 4.41
C PRO A 416 -29.93 9.04 5.23
N ASP A 417 -31.00 8.29 4.95
CA ASP A 417 -31.35 7.01 5.60
C ASP A 417 -30.96 5.76 4.79
N ALA A 418 -30.20 5.89 3.70
CA ALA A 418 -29.77 4.72 2.93
C ALA A 418 -28.85 3.81 3.78
N PRO A 419 -29.10 2.49 3.84
CA PRO A 419 -28.32 1.60 4.69
C PRO A 419 -26.88 1.54 4.19
N VAL A 420 -25.96 2.15 4.95
CA VAL A 420 -24.52 1.94 4.79
C VAL A 420 -24.27 0.43 4.91
N GLY A 421 -23.62 -0.15 3.90
CA GLY A 421 -23.53 -1.60 3.78
C GLY A 421 -22.84 -2.25 4.98
N GLU A 422 -23.30 -3.45 5.36
CA GLU A 422 -22.72 -4.25 6.45
C GLU A 422 -21.25 -4.64 6.16
N ALA A 423 -20.44 -4.74 7.22
CA ALA A 423 -19.09 -5.30 7.11
C ALA A 423 -19.12 -6.79 6.82
N LYS A 424 -18.17 -7.27 6.01
CA LYS A 424 -18.09 -8.67 5.57
C LYS A 424 -16.65 -9.12 5.45
N CYS A 425 -16.38 -10.33 5.95
CA CYS A 425 -15.14 -11.03 5.66
C CYS A 425 -15.18 -11.68 4.27
N LEU A 426 -14.03 -11.73 3.63
CA LEU A 426 -13.68 -12.71 2.62
C LEU A 426 -12.49 -13.49 3.14
N ASP A 427 -12.55 -14.81 3.05
CA ASP A 427 -11.47 -15.71 3.45
C ASP A 427 -10.91 -16.43 2.22
N PHE A 428 -9.61 -16.63 2.21
CA PHE A 428 -8.90 -17.45 1.24
C PHE A 428 -8.07 -18.48 1.99
N SER A 429 -8.38 -19.76 1.75
CA SER A 429 -7.64 -20.88 2.33
C SER A 429 -6.34 -21.09 1.54
N LEU A 430 -5.22 -21.20 2.23
CA LEU A 430 -3.93 -21.55 1.64
C LEU A 430 -3.76 -23.08 1.57
N ASN A 431 -4.81 -23.77 1.11
CA ASN A 431 -4.70 -25.18 0.77
C ASN A 431 -3.66 -25.29 -0.35
N GLU A 432 -2.66 -26.16 -0.19
CA GLU A 432 -1.46 -26.21 -1.06
C GLU A 432 -0.56 -24.97 -0.93
N PHE A 433 -0.36 -24.50 0.31
CA PHE A 433 0.44 -23.33 0.66
C PHE A 433 1.71 -23.12 -0.17
N MET A 434 2.58 -24.14 -0.29
CA MET A 434 3.83 -24.03 -1.05
C MET A 434 3.59 -23.77 -2.55
N SER A 435 2.58 -24.38 -3.15
CA SER A 435 2.21 -24.16 -4.55
C SER A 435 1.77 -22.70 -4.78
N VAL A 436 0.96 -22.16 -3.86
CA VAL A 436 0.54 -20.75 -3.90
C VAL A 436 1.73 -19.81 -3.79
N LEU A 437 2.67 -20.11 -2.90
CA LEU A 437 3.89 -19.30 -2.72
C LEU A 437 4.78 -19.35 -3.96
N ASP A 438 5.03 -20.53 -4.52
CA ASP A 438 5.87 -20.71 -5.70
C ASP A 438 5.26 -19.99 -6.91
N GLN A 439 3.95 -20.11 -7.12
CA GLN A 439 3.25 -19.36 -8.17
C GLN A 439 3.39 -17.85 -7.95
N THR A 440 3.16 -17.38 -6.73
CA THR A 440 3.24 -15.95 -6.41
C THR A 440 4.66 -15.42 -6.60
N GLU A 441 5.70 -16.19 -6.23
CA GLU A 441 7.09 -15.81 -6.44
C GLU A 441 7.43 -15.68 -7.93
N ASN A 442 6.99 -16.64 -8.74
CA ASN A 442 7.16 -16.57 -10.20
C ASN A 442 6.47 -15.36 -10.81
N GLU A 443 5.25 -15.02 -10.36
CA GLU A 443 4.52 -13.83 -10.80
C GLU A 443 5.27 -12.54 -10.41
N VAL A 444 5.76 -12.44 -9.18
CA VAL A 444 6.53 -11.28 -8.69
C VAL A 444 7.83 -11.08 -9.48
N ILE A 445 8.57 -12.16 -9.75
CA ILE A 445 9.80 -12.12 -10.57
C ILE A 445 9.46 -11.76 -12.02
N SER A 446 8.39 -12.32 -12.58
CA SER A 446 7.94 -12.00 -13.94
C SER A 446 7.56 -10.51 -14.09
N ILE A 447 6.86 -9.94 -13.12
CA ILE A 447 6.53 -8.51 -13.09
C ILE A 447 7.81 -7.67 -13.06
N GLN A 448 8.78 -8.01 -12.21
CA GLN A 448 10.04 -7.28 -12.13
C GLN A 448 10.80 -7.33 -13.47
N LYS A 449 10.81 -8.49 -14.15
CA LYS A 449 11.41 -8.63 -15.47
C LYS A 449 10.74 -7.73 -16.51
N GLN A 450 9.41 -7.69 -16.54
CA GLN A 450 8.66 -6.80 -17.45
C GLN A 450 8.93 -5.32 -17.16
N ILE A 451 9.01 -4.93 -15.88
CA ILE A 451 9.42 -3.57 -15.49
C ILE A 451 10.83 -3.27 -16.02
N LYS A 452 11.78 -4.20 -15.86
CA LYS A 452 13.14 -4.03 -16.35
C LYS A 452 13.20 -3.89 -17.86
N GLU A 453 12.46 -4.71 -18.61
CA GLU A 453 12.38 -4.61 -20.08
C GLU A 453 11.89 -3.22 -20.53
N LEU A 454 10.84 -2.68 -19.90
CA LEU A 454 10.34 -1.33 -20.20
C LEU A 454 11.32 -0.22 -19.81
N VAL A 455 12.02 -0.39 -18.68
CA VAL A 455 13.07 0.56 -18.27
C VAL A 455 14.24 0.51 -19.25
N ASP A 456 14.70 -0.67 -19.68
CA ASP A 456 15.83 -0.83 -20.59
C ASP A 456 15.58 -0.22 -21.97
N MET A 457 14.31 -0.16 -22.43
CA MET A 457 13.93 0.55 -23.65
C MET A 457 14.24 2.05 -23.57
N GLN A 458 14.23 2.63 -22.36
CA GLN A 458 14.43 4.06 -22.11
C GLN A 458 13.47 4.95 -22.93
N ASP A 459 12.33 4.39 -23.36
CA ASP A 459 11.27 5.10 -24.08
C ASP A 459 10.05 5.27 -23.17
N PRO A 460 9.77 6.49 -22.70
CA PRO A 460 8.58 6.80 -21.91
C PRO A 460 7.27 6.43 -22.60
N LYS A 461 7.24 6.37 -23.93
CA LYS A 461 6.02 6.05 -24.70
C LYS A 461 5.72 4.54 -24.72
N ALA A 462 6.67 3.70 -24.34
CA ALA A 462 6.47 2.26 -24.17
C ALA A 462 5.55 1.92 -22.98
N TRP A 463 5.38 2.84 -22.03
CA TRP A 463 4.52 2.67 -20.87
C TRP A 463 3.06 2.92 -21.23
N HIS A 464 2.38 1.87 -21.69
CA HIS A 464 1.02 1.98 -22.19
C HIS A 464 -0.02 2.30 -21.11
N HIS A 465 -0.97 3.15 -21.49
CA HIS A 465 -2.13 3.48 -20.67
C HIS A 465 -3.14 2.35 -20.63
N CYS A 466 -4.01 2.38 -19.63
CA CYS A 466 -5.15 1.48 -19.58
C CYS A 466 -6.41 2.14 -20.18
N ASN A 467 -7.47 1.35 -20.33
CA ASN A 467 -8.81 1.80 -20.75
C ASN A 467 -9.77 1.95 -19.56
N TRP A 468 -9.28 1.89 -18.33
CA TRP A 468 -10.13 1.95 -17.14
C TRP A 468 -10.47 3.41 -16.82
N LYS A 469 -11.77 3.71 -16.77
CA LYS A 469 -12.31 5.08 -16.66
C LYS A 469 -11.76 5.88 -15.46
N TYR A 470 -11.46 5.22 -14.36
CA TYR A 470 -11.03 5.84 -13.10
C TYR A 470 -9.59 5.46 -12.74
N CYS A 471 -8.71 5.40 -13.74
CA CYS A 471 -7.31 5.14 -13.49
C CYS A 471 -6.52 6.44 -13.35
N ASN A 472 -5.64 6.50 -12.35
CA ASN A 472 -4.74 7.63 -12.12
C ASN A 472 -3.87 7.97 -13.33
N CYS A 473 -3.66 7.05 -14.29
CA CYS A 473 -2.94 7.40 -15.52
C CYS A 473 -3.68 8.43 -16.39
N HIS A 474 -5.01 8.54 -16.30
CA HIS A 474 -5.78 9.53 -17.07
C HIS A 474 -5.69 10.90 -16.40
N GLU A 475 -5.95 10.97 -15.09
CA GLU A 475 -5.77 12.19 -14.29
C GLU A 475 -4.36 12.80 -14.48
N MET A 476 -3.33 11.96 -14.38
CA MET A 476 -1.93 12.40 -14.52
C MET A 476 -1.53 12.76 -15.95
N ARG A 477 -2.33 12.42 -16.96
CA ARG A 477 -2.08 12.78 -18.37
C ARG A 477 -2.77 14.07 -18.79
N ASP A 478 -3.88 14.37 -18.11
CA ASP A 478 -4.70 15.55 -18.35
C ASP A 478 -4.12 16.79 -17.64
N ARG A 479 -3.50 16.59 -16.47
CA ARG A 479 -2.49 17.52 -15.91
C ARG A 479 -1.31 17.61 -16.86
#